data_AF-A0A7W1TZ83-F1
#
_entry.id   AF-A0A7W1TZ83-F1
#
_cell.length_a   1.000
_cell.length_b   1.000
_cell.length_c   1.000
_cell.angle_alpha   90.00
_cell.angle_beta   90.00
_cell.angle_gamma   90.00
#
_symmetry.space_group_name_H-M   'P 1'
#
loop_
_entity.id
_entity.type
_entity.pdbx_description
1 polymer ?
#
loop_
_entity_poly.entity_id
_entity_poly.type
_entity_poly.pdbx_seq_one_letter_code
_entity_poly.pdbx_strand_id
1 'polypeptide(L)'
;MASEEVWDRIENLLIEIAELQQRKLLRCGREVIPNLTTDDVLQPNDFLELEQHPVFRYEEGLLAGVHTVQMALRAFRNESVHD
;
A
#
# COMPACT_ATOMS: atom_id res chain seq x y z
N MET A 1 14.36 -15.91 -18.82
CA MET A 1 14.51 -16.61 -17.52
C MET A 1 15.09 -15.68 -16.45
N ALA A 2 16.32 -15.17 -16.59
CA ALA A 2 16.90 -14.24 -15.60
C ALA A 2 16.12 -12.91 -15.46
N SER A 3 15.51 -12.40 -16.54
CA SER A 3 14.66 -11.20 -16.49
C SER A 3 13.35 -11.42 -15.73
N GLU A 4 12.75 -12.60 -15.88
CA GLU A 4 11.50 -12.96 -15.23
C GLU A 4 11.67 -13.10 -13.71
N GLU A 5 12.77 -13.72 -13.30
CA GLU A 5 13.14 -13.83 -11.88
C GLU A 5 13.35 -12.45 -11.25
N VAL A 6 13.94 -11.50 -11.98
CA VAL A 6 14.09 -10.10 -11.50
C VAL A 6 12.74 -9.44 -11.33
N TRP A 7 11.82 -9.60 -12.28
CA TRP A 7 10.46 -9.05 -12.17
C TRP A 7 9.70 -9.61 -10.97
N ASP A 8 9.75 -10.92 -10.76
CA ASP A 8 9.08 -11.56 -9.64
C ASP A 8 9.68 -11.10 -8.30
N ARG A 9 11.01 -10.88 -8.24
CA ARG A 9 11.65 -10.30 -7.05
C ARG A 9 11.21 -8.85 -6.78
N ILE A 10 11.07 -8.02 -7.82
CA ILE A 10 10.57 -6.65 -7.68
C ILE A 10 9.12 -6.67 -7.18
N GLU A 11 8.28 -7.51 -7.78
CA GLU A 11 6.88 -7.66 -7.37
C GLU A 11 6.75 -8.10 -5.92
N ASN A 12 7.51 -9.13 -5.50
CA ASN A 12 7.54 -9.60 -4.12
C ASN A 12 8.00 -8.50 -3.15
N LEU A 13 9.03 -7.73 -3.51
CA LEU A 13 9.50 -6.63 -2.68
C LEU A 13 8.42 -5.55 -2.51
N LEU A 14 7.67 -5.23 -3.56
CA LEU A 14 6.57 -4.25 -3.47
C LEU A 14 5.42 -4.76 -2.60
N ILE A 15 5.09 -6.06 -2.69
CA ILE A 15 4.10 -6.70 -1.80
C ILE A 15 4.55 -6.58 -0.35
N GLU A 16 5.80 -6.94 -0.03
CA GLU A 16 6.35 -6.85 1.33
C GLU A 16 6.32 -5.42 1.86
N ILE A 17 6.67 -4.43 1.03
CA ILE A 17 6.61 -3.00 1.39
C ILE A 17 5.17 -2.57 1.66
N ALA A 18 4.21 -2.96 0.80
CA ALA A 18 2.81 -2.63 0.98
C ALA A 18 2.25 -3.22 2.29
N GLU A 19 2.56 -4.48 2.60
CA GLU A 19 2.14 -5.11 3.84
C GLU A 19 2.74 -4.44 5.09
N LEU A 20 4.04 -4.08 5.04
CA LEU A 20 4.70 -3.35 6.12
C LEU A 20 4.02 -2.00 6.36
N GLN A 21 3.71 -1.30 5.27
CA GLN A 21 3.05 0.00 5.32
C GLN A 21 1.60 -0.12 5.81
N GLN A 22 0.86 -1.15 5.40
CA GLN A 22 -0.49 -1.42 5.89
C GLN A 22 -0.51 -1.72 7.40
N ARG A 23 0.46 -2.50 7.90
CA ARG A 23 0.62 -2.74 9.35
C ARG A 23 0.90 -1.44 10.11
N LYS A 24 1.72 -0.55 9.55
CA LYS A 24 2.03 0.76 10.14
C LYS A 24 0.80 1.67 10.16
N LEU A 25 0.05 1.71 9.05
CA LEU A 25 -1.20 2.46 8.93
C LEU A 25 -2.24 1.99 9.94
N LEU A 26 -2.45 0.67 10.07
CA LEU A 26 -3.36 0.09 11.05
C LEU A 26 -2.94 0.42 12.49
N ARG A 27 -1.63 0.35 12.80
CA ARG A 27 -1.13 0.75 14.13
C ARG A 27 -1.42 2.22 14.41
N CYS A 28 -1.16 3.11 13.46
CA CYS A 28 -1.48 4.54 13.59
C CYS A 28 -2.99 4.77 13.76
N GLY A 29 -3.82 4.05 12.99
CA GLY A 29 -5.27 4.12 13.13
C GLY A 29 -5.75 3.65 14.50
N ARG A 30 -5.12 2.62 15.07
CA ARG A 30 -5.43 2.10 16.42
C ARG A 30 -4.99 3.00 17.57
N GLU A 31 -4.04 3.90 17.34
CA GLU A 31 -3.72 4.95 18.31
C GLU A 31 -4.87 5.97 18.45
N VAL A 32 -5.68 6.13 17.39
CA VAL A 32 -6.86 7.01 17.37
C VAL A 32 -8.13 6.25 17.73
N ILE A 33 -8.35 5.08 17.13
CA ILE A 33 -9.53 4.23 17.28
C ILE A 33 -9.06 2.83 17.70
N PRO A 34 -9.03 2.50 19.01
CA PRO A 34 -8.40 1.27 19.51
C PRO A 34 -8.89 -0.04 18.88
N ASN A 35 -10.16 -0.10 18.47
CA ASN A 35 -10.80 -1.28 17.91
C ASN A 35 -10.82 -1.30 16.37
N LEU A 36 -10.06 -0.43 15.71
CA LEU A 36 -10.01 -0.36 14.25
C LEU A 36 -9.57 -1.70 13.65
N THR A 37 -10.35 -2.18 12.68
CA THR A 37 -10.08 -3.41 11.94
C THR A 37 -9.27 -3.13 10.67
N THR A 38 -8.79 -4.18 10.02
CA THR A 38 -8.13 -4.06 8.71
C THR A 38 -9.08 -3.58 7.63
N ASP A 39 -10.37 -3.93 7.75
CA ASP A 39 -11.39 -3.58 6.77
C ASP A 39 -11.77 -2.11 6.89
N ASP A 40 -11.84 -1.59 8.12
CA ASP A 40 -12.08 -0.17 8.40
C ASP A 40 -10.97 0.73 7.79
N VAL A 41 -9.73 0.26 7.76
CA VAL A 41 -8.59 0.98 7.16
C VAL A 41 -8.75 1.12 5.64
N LEU A 42 -9.56 0.28 4.98
CA LEU A 42 -9.89 0.41 3.57
C LEU A 42 -10.95 1.48 3.31
N GLN A 43 -11.68 1.90 4.36
CA GLN A 43 -12.72 2.92 4.30
C GLN A 43 -12.52 4.01 5.37
N PRO A 44 -11.34 4.66 5.42
CA PRO A 44 -11.02 5.58 6.51
C PRO A 44 -11.87 6.85 6.51
N ASN A 45 -12.52 7.16 5.38
CA ASN A 45 -13.46 8.29 5.27
C ASN A 45 -14.75 8.09 6.08
N ASP A 46 -15.02 6.88 6.54
CA ASP A 46 -16.16 6.59 7.44
C ASP A 46 -15.86 7.03 8.89
N PHE A 47 -14.60 7.43 9.18
CA PHE A 47 -14.12 7.83 10.50
C PHE A 47 -13.53 9.24 10.44
N LEU A 48 -14.29 10.24 10.91
CA LEU A 48 -13.87 11.63 10.93
C LEU A 48 -12.55 11.83 11.70
N GLU A 49 -12.33 11.04 12.75
CA GLU A 49 -11.11 11.06 13.56
C GLU A 49 -9.87 10.67 12.74
N LEU A 50 -10.01 9.73 11.79
CA LEU A 50 -8.91 9.32 10.91
C LEU A 50 -8.70 10.31 9.77
N GLU A 51 -9.80 10.85 9.21
CA GLU A 51 -9.76 11.87 8.17
C GLU A 51 -8.98 13.12 8.64
N GLN A 52 -9.21 13.53 9.89
CA GLN A 52 -8.59 14.70 10.49
C GLN A 52 -7.20 14.42 11.09
N HIS A 53 -6.73 13.17 11.15
CA HIS A 53 -5.46 12.81 11.78
C HIS A 53 -4.28 12.90 10.79
N PRO A 54 -3.40 13.92 10.87
CA PRO A 54 -2.42 14.19 9.81
C PRO A 54 -1.41 13.06 9.60
N VAL A 55 -1.00 12.40 10.68
CA VAL A 55 -0.07 11.26 10.61
C VAL A 55 -0.74 10.07 9.92
N PHE A 56 -2.01 9.81 10.19
CA PHE A 56 -2.74 8.71 9.56
C PHE A 56 -2.86 8.96 8.04
N ARG A 57 -3.27 10.17 7.65
CA ARG A 57 -3.37 10.59 6.25
C ARG A 57 -2.03 10.51 5.51
N TYR A 58 -0.93 10.85 6.17
CA TYR A 58 0.41 10.72 5.60
C TYR A 58 0.76 9.24 5.32
N GLU A 59 0.54 8.36 6.30
CA GLU A 59 0.83 6.93 6.14
C GLU A 59 -0.08 6.27 5.09
N GLU A 60 -1.33 6.72 4.97
CA GLU A 60 -2.27 6.28 3.93
C GLU A 60 -1.76 6.69 2.55
N GLY A 61 -1.34 7.96 2.38
CA GLY A 61 -0.77 8.45 1.14
C GLY A 61 0.49 7.68 0.73
N LEU A 62 1.33 7.26 1.69
CA LEU A 62 2.50 6.43 1.41
C LEU A 62 2.10 5.05 0.90
N LEU A 63 1.08 4.40 1.48
CA LEU A 63 0.55 3.13 0.99
C LEU A 63 0.00 3.26 -0.44
N ALA A 64 -0.77 4.33 -0.72
CA ALA A 64 -1.28 4.62 -2.05
C ALA A 64 -0.13 4.85 -3.06
N GLY A 65 0.96 5.48 -2.65
CA GLY A 65 2.17 5.64 -3.47
C GLY A 65 2.83 4.31 -3.82
N VAL A 66 2.95 3.38 -2.87
CA VAL A 66 3.48 2.03 -3.11
C VAL A 66 2.63 1.27 -4.14
N HIS A 67 1.31 1.29 -3.98
CA HIS A 67 0.40 0.66 -4.93
C HIS A 67 0.46 1.31 -6.32
N THR A 68 0.62 2.64 -6.38
CA THR A 68 0.80 3.35 -7.65
C THR A 68 2.04 2.87 -8.40
N VAL A 69 3.17 2.74 -7.71
CA VAL A 69 4.42 2.23 -8.30
C VAL A 69 4.26 0.77 -8.75
N GLN A 70 3.61 -0.06 -7.94
CA GLN A 70 3.32 -1.45 -8.29
C GLN A 70 2.47 -1.56 -9.56
N MET A 71 1.41 -0.77 -9.68
CA MET A 71 0.57 -0.73 -10.88
C MET A 71 1.36 -0.27 -12.11
N ALA A 72 2.18 0.78 -11.99
CA ALA A 72 3.00 1.28 -13.08
C ALA A 72 4.02 0.24 -13.57
N LEU A 73 4.68 -0.48 -12.65
CA LEU A 73 5.64 -1.53 -13.00
C LEU A 73 4.97 -2.74 -13.65
N ARG A 74 3.78 -3.13 -13.19
CA ARG A 74 2.99 -4.19 -13.85
C ARG A 74 2.59 -3.82 -15.27
N ALA A 75 2.16 -2.57 -15.49
CA ALA A 75 1.84 -2.08 -16.83
C ALA A 75 3.08 -2.10 -17.73
N PHE A 76 4.22 -1.59 -17.24
CA PHE A 76 5.48 -1.59 -17.96
C PHE A 76 5.97 -2.99 -18.32
N ARG A 77 5.89 -3.96 -17.38
CA ARG A 77 6.20 -5.37 -17.65
C ARG A 77 5.32 -5.92 -18.77
N ASN A 78 4.01 -5.65 -18.75
CA ASN A 78 3.09 -6.14 -19.78
C ASN A 78 3.34 -5.54 -21.16
N GLU A 79 3.68 -4.25 -21.25
CA GLU A 79 4.09 -3.60 -22.50
C GLU A 79 5.35 -4.25 -23.08
N SER A 80 6.36 -4.48 -22.23
CA SER A 80 7.62 -5.13 -22.65
C SER A 80 7.49 -6.60 -23.09
N VAL A 81 6.34 -7.24 -22.85
CA VAL A 81 6.04 -8.61 -23.30
C VAL A 81 5.34 -8.60 -24.68
N HIS A 82 4.77 -7.47 -25.10
CA HIS A 82 4.02 -7.32 -26.36
C HIS A 82 4.80 -6.62 -27.49
N ASP A 83 6.05 -6.21 -27.23
CA ASP A 83 7.03 -5.73 -28.22
C ASP A 83 8.04 -6.84 -28.60
#